data_AF-A0AAN6I2I0-F1
#
_entry.id   AF-A0AAN6I2I0-F1
#
_cell.length_a   1.000
_cell.length_b   1.000
_cell.length_c   1.000
_cell.angle_alpha   90.00
_cell.angle_beta   90.00
_cell.angle_gamma   90.00
#
_symmetry.space_group_name_H-M   'P 1'
#
loop_
_entity.id
_entity.type
_entity.pdbx_description
1 polymer ?
#
loop_
_entity_poly.entity_id
_entity_poly.type
_entity_poly.pdbx_seq_one_letter_code
_entity_poly.pdbx_strand_id
1 'polypeptide(L)'
;MSSVNSATVLLNRVLSLKEVSPLLLVLDSVIQSSYYFQQELIHKAKNESVPITYLSFETLNRPEVDEFVLCDELSPEQIIAKVGKNSKQLVIVDSINYIPENQLNSFLRGIISPTTVLCATYHTSIPQVSVPGAQNKPTAVQRLLFMATTIFELRPANSPLTDEELEVASHKLELPIGISNKPTFESKMTYRRKSGRALEYAFTINTLTHEYQVKQENVAEGDDAELLENLTTFNLTTTQRQKLAREQVELPFLQAQQSLGAVGGAIVYEFEKDDDYDEDDPYEDPF
;
A
#
# COMPACT_ATOMS: atom_id res chain seq x y z
N MET A 1 7.22 18.34 11.65
CA MET A 1 5.81 18.73 11.93
C MET A 1 4.91 18.74 10.69
N SER A 2 5.37 19.19 9.52
CA SER A 2 4.56 19.21 8.29
C SER A 2 4.19 17.82 7.74
N SER A 3 5.08 16.83 7.86
CA SER A 3 4.85 15.45 7.42
C SER A 3 3.79 14.71 8.27
N VAL A 4 3.82 14.91 9.59
CA VAL A 4 2.92 14.27 10.56
C VAL A 4 1.47 14.73 10.36
N ASN A 5 1.25 16.05 10.23
CA ASN A 5 -0.08 16.59 9.95
C ASN A 5 -0.61 16.10 8.58
N SER A 6 0.28 15.95 7.59
CA SER A 6 -0.08 15.39 6.29
C SER A 6 -0.54 13.93 6.38
N ALA A 7 0.10 13.11 7.23
CA ALA A 7 -0.23 11.70 7.41
C ALA A 7 -1.62 11.50 8.02
N THR A 8 -1.94 12.20 9.12
CA THR A 8 -3.28 12.11 9.74
C THR A 8 -4.39 12.62 8.82
N VAL A 9 -4.10 13.67 8.03
CA VAL A 9 -5.04 14.17 7.02
C VAL A 9 -5.27 13.14 5.92
N LEU A 10 -4.21 12.49 5.44
CA LEU A 10 -4.32 11.41 4.45
C LEU A 10 -5.16 10.25 4.98
N LEU A 11 -4.87 9.76 6.19
CA LEU A 11 -5.66 8.70 6.83
C LEU A 11 -7.14 9.08 6.90
N ASN A 12 -7.46 10.27 7.40
CA ASN A 12 -8.85 10.74 7.48
C ASN A 12 -9.52 10.80 6.10
N ARG A 13 -8.81 11.25 5.05
CA ARG A 13 -9.35 11.28 3.68
C ARG A 13 -9.60 9.88 3.13
N VAL A 14 -8.74 8.91 3.46
CA VAL A 14 -8.93 7.49 3.07
C VAL A 14 -10.14 6.90 3.80
N LEU A 15 -10.22 7.03 5.13
CA LEU A 15 -11.32 6.49 5.93
C LEU A 15 -12.68 7.14 5.60
N SER A 16 -12.68 8.43 5.24
CA SER A 16 -13.89 9.15 4.77
C SER A 16 -14.17 8.96 3.27
N LEU A 17 -13.42 8.08 2.58
CA LEU A 17 -13.62 7.77 1.16
C LEU A 17 -13.51 9.01 0.24
N LYS A 18 -12.80 10.05 0.68
CA LYS A 18 -12.51 11.27 -0.09
C LYS A 18 -11.24 11.11 -0.93
N GLU A 19 -10.32 10.28 -0.48
CA GLU A 19 -9.15 9.88 -1.25
C GLU A 19 -9.50 8.76 -2.23
N VAL A 20 -8.98 8.83 -3.45
CA VAL A 20 -9.26 7.81 -4.47
C VAL A 20 -8.43 6.56 -4.15
N SER A 21 -9.06 5.58 -3.50
CA SER A 21 -8.48 4.28 -3.21
C SER A 21 -9.53 3.18 -3.42
N PRO A 22 -9.60 2.56 -4.62
CA PRO A 22 -10.63 1.59 -4.97
C PRO A 22 -10.56 0.28 -4.18
N LEU A 23 -9.38 -0.11 -3.68
CA LEU A 23 -9.18 -1.33 -2.89
C LEU A 23 -8.41 -1.01 -1.61
N LEU A 24 -9.13 -1.03 -0.50
CA LEU A 24 -8.62 -1.02 0.87
C LEU A 24 -8.47 -2.48 1.31
N LEU A 25 -7.24 -2.96 1.42
CA LEU A 25 -6.95 -4.29 1.95
C LEU A 25 -6.63 -4.17 3.44
N VAL A 26 -7.34 -4.91 4.28
CA VAL A 26 -7.09 -4.96 5.72
C VAL A 26 -6.49 -6.32 6.05
N LEU A 27 -5.26 -6.33 6.54
CA LEU A 27 -4.58 -7.50 7.04
C LEU A 27 -4.76 -7.54 8.55
N ASP A 28 -5.43 -8.56 9.04
CA ASP A 28 -5.65 -8.77 10.46
C ASP A 28 -5.17 -10.15 10.90
N SER A 29 -5.24 -10.42 12.19
CA SER A 29 -4.84 -11.71 12.78
C SER A 29 -5.78 -12.06 13.94
N VAL A 30 -5.65 -13.28 14.47
CA VAL A 30 -6.37 -13.68 15.70
C VAL A 30 -6.07 -12.79 16.91
N ILE A 31 -4.89 -12.16 16.94
CA ILE A 31 -4.48 -11.25 18.03
C ILE A 31 -5.23 -9.92 17.94
N GLN A 32 -5.41 -9.39 16.73
CA GLN A 32 -6.15 -8.17 16.48
C GLN A 32 -6.92 -8.30 15.17
N SER A 33 -8.21 -8.58 15.28
CA SER A 33 -9.16 -8.65 14.18
C SER A 33 -9.51 -7.26 13.64
N SER A 34 -10.02 -7.23 12.42
CA SER A 34 -10.44 -6.02 11.72
C SER A 34 -11.79 -5.47 12.16
N TYR A 35 -12.50 -6.15 13.06
CA TYR A 35 -13.85 -5.74 13.49
C TYR A 35 -13.93 -4.25 13.85
N TYR A 36 -13.06 -3.77 14.74
CA TYR A 36 -13.06 -2.36 15.15
C TYR A 36 -12.69 -1.41 14.00
N PHE A 37 -11.76 -1.82 13.13
CA PHE A 37 -11.42 -1.05 11.92
C PHE A 37 -12.61 -0.93 10.96
N GLN A 38 -13.37 -2.01 10.76
CA GLN A 38 -14.58 -2.01 9.95
C GLN A 38 -15.65 -1.09 10.56
N GLN A 39 -15.83 -1.11 11.89
CA GLN A 39 -16.74 -0.19 12.58
C GLN A 39 -16.36 1.28 12.38
N GLU A 40 -15.06 1.59 12.42
CA GLU A 40 -14.57 2.94 12.14
C GLU A 40 -14.86 3.37 10.70
N LEU A 41 -14.68 2.46 9.74
CA LEU A 41 -15.00 2.71 8.33
C LEU A 41 -16.50 2.97 8.15
N ILE A 42 -17.36 2.17 8.80
CA ILE A 42 -18.82 2.33 8.77
C ILE A 42 -19.21 3.69 9.38
N HIS A 43 -18.64 4.04 10.53
CA HIS A 43 -18.88 5.33 11.18
C HIS A 43 -18.55 6.50 10.24
N LYS A 44 -17.39 6.47 9.57
CA LYS A 44 -16.98 7.52 8.62
C LYS A 44 -17.85 7.55 7.37
N ALA A 45 -18.16 6.41 6.78
CA ALA A 45 -19.01 6.33 5.59
C ALA A 45 -20.42 6.90 5.86
N LYS A 46 -21.00 6.61 7.03
CA LYS A 46 -22.28 7.20 7.46
C LYS A 46 -22.23 8.70 7.61
N ASN A 47 -21.19 9.23 8.25
CA ASN A 47 -21.02 10.68 8.39
C ASN A 47 -20.93 11.39 7.04
N GLU A 48 -20.39 10.72 6.03
CA GLU A 48 -20.30 11.20 4.64
C GLU A 48 -21.53 10.83 3.79
N SER A 49 -22.56 10.19 4.38
CA SER A 49 -23.78 9.71 3.71
C SER A 49 -23.49 8.81 2.49
N VAL A 50 -22.43 7.98 2.58
CA VAL A 50 -22.09 7.00 1.54
C VAL A 50 -22.81 5.68 1.83
N PRO A 51 -23.61 5.16 0.88
CA PRO A 51 -24.25 3.85 1.02
C PRO A 51 -23.24 2.72 1.26
N ILE A 52 -23.58 1.80 2.16
CA ILE A 52 -22.71 0.70 2.59
C ILE A 52 -23.38 -0.64 2.26
N THR A 53 -22.71 -1.45 1.45
CA THR A 53 -23.05 -2.87 1.24
C THR A 53 -22.06 -3.73 2.00
N TYR A 54 -22.55 -4.58 2.89
CA TYR A 54 -21.73 -5.50 3.67
C TYR A 54 -21.93 -6.93 3.18
N LEU A 55 -20.85 -7.54 2.72
CA LEU A 55 -20.77 -8.91 2.24
C LEU A 55 -20.21 -9.77 3.36
N SER A 56 -21.04 -10.68 3.87
CA SER A 56 -20.73 -11.45 5.06
C SER A 56 -20.54 -12.95 4.77
N PHE A 57 -19.34 -13.45 5.03
CA PHE A 57 -18.98 -14.87 5.02
C PHE A 57 -18.98 -15.46 6.43
N GLU A 58 -18.62 -14.68 7.45
CA GLU A 58 -18.48 -15.18 8.84
C GLU A 58 -19.14 -14.28 9.90
N THR A 59 -19.68 -13.13 9.51
CA THR A 59 -20.35 -12.18 10.41
C THR A 59 -21.86 -12.44 10.51
N LEU A 60 -22.31 -13.13 11.55
CA LEU A 60 -23.75 -13.42 11.73
C LEU A 60 -24.55 -12.20 12.21
N ASN A 61 -23.94 -11.34 13.03
CA ASN A 61 -24.61 -10.18 13.59
C ASN A 61 -24.52 -9.00 12.63
N ARG A 62 -25.66 -8.63 12.04
CA ARG A 62 -25.74 -7.52 11.08
C ARG A 62 -25.21 -6.21 11.72
N PRO A 63 -24.14 -5.61 11.16
CA PRO A 63 -23.72 -4.27 11.55
C PRO A 63 -24.71 -3.22 11.04
N GLU A 64 -24.60 -1.98 11.51
CA GLU A 64 -25.51 -0.92 11.10
C GLU A 64 -25.20 -0.42 9.67
N VAL A 65 -25.56 -1.18 8.66
CA VAL A 65 -25.30 -0.91 7.23
C VAL A 65 -26.60 -0.89 6.41
N ASP A 66 -26.58 -0.26 5.24
CA ASP A 66 -27.74 -0.13 4.35
C ASP A 66 -28.15 -1.49 3.78
N GLU A 67 -27.21 -2.21 3.18
CA GLU A 67 -27.41 -3.53 2.62
C GLU A 67 -26.49 -4.56 3.30
N PHE A 68 -27.07 -5.70 3.67
CA PHE A 68 -26.36 -6.79 4.33
C PHE A 68 -26.65 -8.09 3.59
N VAL A 69 -25.60 -8.72 3.07
CA VAL A 69 -25.69 -9.91 2.23
C VAL A 69 -24.95 -11.05 2.92
N LEU A 70 -25.67 -12.13 3.24
CA LEU A 70 -25.07 -13.40 3.64
C LEU A 70 -24.54 -14.12 2.40
N CYS A 71 -23.25 -14.45 2.41
CA CYS A 71 -22.51 -14.97 1.26
C CYS A 71 -22.23 -16.48 1.32
N ASP A 72 -22.49 -17.15 2.45
CA ASP A 72 -22.18 -18.57 2.70
C ASP A 72 -22.66 -19.53 1.58
N GLU A 73 -23.88 -19.32 1.08
CA GLU A 73 -24.48 -20.17 0.03
C GLU A 73 -24.40 -19.59 -1.39
N LEU A 74 -23.70 -18.45 -1.58
CA LEU A 74 -23.69 -17.72 -2.85
C LEU A 74 -22.39 -17.92 -3.61
N SER A 75 -22.50 -18.12 -4.93
CA SER A 75 -21.32 -18.08 -5.80
C SER A 75 -20.77 -16.64 -5.90
N PRO A 76 -19.47 -16.44 -6.17
CA PRO A 76 -18.91 -15.11 -6.35
C PRO A 76 -19.64 -14.27 -7.42
N GLU A 77 -20.15 -14.89 -8.48
CA GLU A 77 -20.93 -14.20 -9.51
C GLU A 77 -22.28 -13.71 -8.97
N GLN A 78 -22.95 -14.51 -8.14
CA GLN A 78 -24.20 -14.11 -7.47
C GLN A 78 -23.97 -12.98 -6.47
N ILE A 79 -22.84 -12.99 -5.75
CA ILE A 79 -22.46 -11.92 -4.83
C ILE A 79 -22.22 -10.62 -5.60
N ILE A 80 -21.46 -10.67 -6.70
CA ILE A 80 -21.21 -9.51 -7.57
C ILE A 80 -22.52 -8.91 -8.11
N ALA A 81 -23.51 -9.76 -8.43
CA ALA A 81 -24.81 -9.30 -8.92
C ALA A 81 -25.64 -8.55 -7.87
N LYS A 82 -25.39 -8.79 -6.57
CA LYS A 82 -26.04 -8.08 -5.46
C LYS A 82 -25.40 -6.72 -5.15
N VAL A 83 -24.18 -6.47 -5.61
CA VAL A 83 -23.51 -5.18 -5.41
C VAL A 83 -24.08 -4.14 -6.38
N GLY A 84 -24.57 -3.00 -5.85
CA GLY A 84 -25.06 -1.88 -6.64
C GLY A 84 -23.98 -1.32 -7.59
N LYS A 85 -24.34 -0.62 -8.68
CA LYS A 85 -23.35 -0.07 -9.63
C LYS A 85 -23.53 1.42 -9.97
N ASN A 86 -24.59 2.05 -9.48
CA ASN A 86 -25.07 3.31 -10.03
C ASN A 86 -24.67 4.56 -9.24
N SER A 87 -24.13 4.41 -8.03
CA SER A 87 -23.73 5.53 -7.16
C SER A 87 -22.42 5.26 -6.44
N LYS A 88 -21.85 6.32 -5.84
CA LYS A 88 -20.74 6.15 -4.90
C LYS A 88 -21.18 5.25 -3.75
N GLN A 89 -20.42 4.20 -3.45
CA GLN A 89 -20.73 3.29 -2.34
C GLN A 89 -19.45 2.70 -1.73
N LEU A 90 -19.59 2.20 -0.51
CA LEU A 90 -18.61 1.40 0.18
C LEU A 90 -19.08 -0.06 0.19
N VAL A 91 -18.24 -0.98 -0.29
CA VAL A 91 -18.47 -2.41 -0.16
C VAL A 91 -17.48 -2.96 0.86
N ILE A 92 -17.97 -3.59 1.92
CA ILE A 92 -17.14 -4.25 2.93
C ILE A 92 -17.28 -5.76 2.75
N VAL A 93 -16.15 -6.46 2.63
CA VAL A 93 -16.06 -7.91 2.69
C VAL A 93 -15.42 -8.28 4.02
N ASP A 94 -16.17 -8.99 4.86
CA ASP A 94 -15.72 -9.37 6.20
C ASP A 94 -14.52 -10.32 6.18
N SER A 95 -14.46 -11.24 5.21
CA SER A 95 -13.36 -12.17 5.01
C SER A 95 -13.22 -12.58 3.54
N ILE A 96 -12.15 -12.13 2.88
CA ILE A 96 -11.87 -12.52 1.49
C ILE A 96 -11.23 -13.91 1.38
N ASN A 97 -10.84 -14.52 2.52
CA ASN A 97 -10.24 -15.85 2.59
C ASN A 97 -11.18 -16.95 2.04
N TYR A 98 -12.49 -16.75 2.09
CA TYR A 98 -13.49 -17.68 1.56
C TYR A 98 -13.63 -17.63 0.03
N ILE A 99 -13.05 -16.63 -0.64
CA ILE A 99 -13.08 -16.56 -2.10
C ILE A 99 -12.03 -17.51 -2.68
N PRO A 100 -12.41 -18.47 -3.54
CA PRO A 100 -11.47 -19.38 -4.18
C PRO A 100 -10.38 -18.64 -4.97
N GLU A 101 -9.14 -19.12 -4.87
CA GLU A 101 -7.98 -18.49 -5.48
C GLU A 101 -8.12 -18.24 -7.00
N ASN A 102 -8.76 -19.16 -7.71
CA ASN A 102 -9.01 -19.10 -9.14
C ASN A 102 -10.09 -18.06 -9.52
N GLN A 103 -10.97 -17.70 -8.59
CA GLN A 103 -12.08 -16.76 -8.79
C GLN A 103 -11.81 -15.38 -8.17
N LEU A 104 -10.74 -15.23 -7.40
CA LEU A 104 -10.39 -13.98 -6.71
C LEU A 104 -10.28 -12.78 -7.67
N ASN A 105 -9.59 -12.95 -8.79
CA ASN A 105 -9.38 -11.86 -9.76
C ASN A 105 -10.70 -11.46 -10.45
N SER A 106 -11.55 -12.43 -10.81
CA SER A 106 -12.87 -12.15 -11.38
C SER A 106 -13.80 -11.49 -10.37
N PHE A 107 -13.74 -11.91 -9.11
CA PHE A 107 -14.51 -11.34 -8.02
C PHE A 107 -14.15 -9.87 -7.79
N LEU A 108 -12.86 -9.55 -7.62
CA LEU A 108 -12.38 -8.19 -7.44
C LEU A 108 -12.74 -7.29 -8.62
N ARG A 109 -12.55 -7.78 -9.85
CA ARG A 109 -12.92 -7.04 -11.07
C ARG A 109 -14.43 -6.79 -11.17
N GLY A 110 -15.26 -7.70 -10.66
CA GLY A 110 -16.71 -7.55 -10.68
C GLY A 110 -17.24 -6.48 -9.73
N ILE A 111 -16.56 -6.26 -8.61
CA ILE A 111 -16.94 -5.31 -7.56
C ILE A 111 -16.27 -3.94 -7.76
N ILE A 112 -14.98 -3.92 -8.06
CA ILE A 112 -14.22 -2.67 -8.17
C ILE A 112 -14.73 -1.87 -9.38
N SER A 113 -15.20 -0.66 -9.11
CA SER A 113 -15.68 0.27 -10.13
C SER A 113 -15.28 1.71 -9.76
N PRO A 114 -15.35 2.68 -10.68
CA PRO A 114 -14.97 4.07 -10.38
C PRO A 114 -15.77 4.71 -9.24
N THR A 115 -16.95 4.17 -8.93
CA THR A 115 -17.84 4.65 -7.86
C THR A 115 -17.79 3.77 -6.61
N THR A 116 -17.16 2.60 -6.67
CA THR A 116 -17.16 1.63 -5.57
C THR A 116 -15.79 1.57 -4.92
N VAL A 117 -15.75 1.83 -3.61
CA VAL A 117 -14.58 1.53 -2.78
C VAL A 117 -14.81 0.18 -2.12
N LEU A 118 -13.91 -0.77 -2.36
CA LEU A 118 -13.93 -2.09 -1.75
C LEU A 118 -12.99 -2.11 -0.55
N CYS A 119 -13.52 -2.38 0.64
CA CYS A 119 -12.75 -2.74 1.83
C CYS A 119 -12.82 -4.26 2.01
N ALA A 120 -11.70 -4.95 1.87
CA ALA A 120 -11.63 -6.40 2.02
C ALA A 120 -10.67 -6.76 3.15
N THR A 121 -11.14 -7.58 4.08
CA THR A 121 -10.29 -8.13 5.14
C THR A 121 -9.70 -9.45 4.68
N TYR A 122 -8.41 -9.65 4.92
CA TYR A 122 -7.71 -10.91 4.76
C TYR A 122 -7.08 -11.30 6.09
N HIS A 123 -7.50 -12.44 6.63
CA HIS A 123 -6.97 -13.00 7.86
C HIS A 123 -5.63 -13.68 7.59
N THR A 124 -4.56 -13.12 8.15
CA THR A 124 -3.19 -13.67 8.03
C THR A 124 -3.02 -14.97 8.79
N SER A 125 -3.81 -15.19 9.83
CA SER A 125 -3.79 -16.41 10.65
C SER A 125 -4.48 -17.62 10.00
N ILE A 126 -5.19 -17.45 8.88
CA ILE A 126 -5.82 -18.57 8.17
C ILE A 126 -4.80 -19.19 7.19
N PRO A 127 -4.43 -20.47 7.38
CA PRO A 127 -3.44 -21.13 6.54
C PRO A 127 -3.94 -21.27 5.10
N GLN A 128 -3.05 -21.03 4.14
CA GLN A 128 -3.34 -21.23 2.72
C GLN A 128 -3.04 -22.67 2.32
N VAL A 129 -3.97 -23.32 1.62
CA VAL A 129 -3.75 -24.66 1.08
C VAL A 129 -2.97 -24.55 -0.22
N SER A 130 -1.68 -24.89 -0.18
CA SER A 130 -0.84 -24.89 -1.37
C SER A 130 -1.22 -26.05 -2.29
N VAL A 131 -1.67 -25.74 -3.51
CA VAL A 131 -2.06 -26.75 -4.50
C VAL A 131 -0.81 -27.33 -5.18
N PRO A 132 -0.65 -28.66 -5.24
CA PRO A 132 0.46 -29.29 -5.98
C PRO A 132 0.51 -28.80 -7.43
N GLY A 133 1.67 -28.31 -7.88
CA GLY A 133 1.87 -27.75 -9.22
C GLY A 133 1.70 -26.24 -9.35
N ALA A 134 1.36 -25.53 -8.26
CA ALA A 134 1.26 -24.06 -8.23
C ALA A 134 2.52 -23.34 -7.72
N GLN A 135 3.68 -24.00 -7.68
CA GLN A 135 4.91 -23.48 -7.03
C GLN A 135 5.36 -22.10 -7.55
N ASN A 136 5.08 -21.77 -8.82
CA ASN A 136 5.47 -20.50 -9.44
C ASN A 136 4.34 -19.47 -9.48
N LYS A 137 3.17 -19.76 -8.89
CA LYS A 137 2.03 -18.83 -8.88
C LYS A 137 2.05 -18.01 -7.58
N PRO A 138 1.79 -16.69 -7.66
CA PRO A 138 1.66 -15.89 -6.46
C PRO A 138 0.46 -16.36 -5.64
N THR A 139 0.62 -16.40 -4.32
CA THR A 139 -0.46 -16.75 -3.38
C THR A 139 -1.59 -15.72 -3.41
N ALA A 140 -2.75 -16.05 -2.86
CA ALA A 140 -3.88 -15.12 -2.76
C ALA A 140 -3.48 -13.79 -2.11
N VAL A 141 -2.78 -13.83 -0.97
CA VAL A 141 -2.31 -12.64 -0.26
C VAL A 141 -1.33 -11.82 -1.11
N GLN A 142 -0.41 -12.44 -1.84
CA GLN A 142 0.52 -11.72 -2.72
C GLN A 142 -0.22 -11.00 -3.85
N ARG A 143 -1.25 -11.63 -4.44
CA ARG A 143 -2.10 -10.98 -5.45
C ARG A 143 -2.89 -9.82 -4.86
N LEU A 144 -3.46 -9.98 -3.67
CA LEU A 144 -4.19 -8.93 -2.96
C LEU A 144 -3.30 -7.74 -2.63
N LEU A 145 -2.13 -8.00 -2.03
CA LEU A 145 -1.12 -6.99 -1.76
C LEU A 145 -0.69 -6.27 -3.04
N PHE A 146 -0.53 -7.00 -4.16
CA PHE A 146 -0.19 -6.39 -5.43
C PHE A 146 -1.32 -5.49 -5.98
N MET A 147 -2.59 -5.89 -5.86
CA MET A 147 -3.73 -5.11 -6.38
C MET A 147 -4.18 -3.96 -5.47
N ALA A 148 -3.94 -4.05 -4.17
CA ALA A 148 -4.42 -3.06 -3.20
C ALA A 148 -3.82 -1.67 -3.43
N THR A 149 -4.67 -0.65 -3.37
CA THR A 149 -4.23 0.75 -3.46
C THR A 149 -3.91 1.31 -2.08
N THR A 150 -4.56 0.80 -1.05
CA THR A 150 -4.20 1.04 0.36
C THR A 150 -4.24 -0.26 1.13
N ILE A 151 -3.22 -0.49 1.95
CA ILE A 151 -3.11 -1.67 2.80
C ILE A 151 -3.08 -1.18 4.24
N PHE A 152 -3.82 -1.84 5.13
CA PHE A 152 -3.83 -1.62 6.56
C PHE A 152 -3.43 -2.91 7.26
N GLU A 153 -2.31 -2.91 7.96
CA GLU A 153 -1.90 -4.04 8.81
C GLU A 153 -2.24 -3.72 10.26
N LEU A 154 -3.09 -4.55 10.87
CA LEU A 154 -3.61 -4.32 12.21
C LEU A 154 -2.79 -5.03 13.27
N ARG A 155 -2.47 -4.31 14.34
CA ARG A 155 -1.70 -4.79 15.48
C ARG A 155 -2.30 -4.30 16.79
N PRO A 156 -2.14 -5.01 17.91
CA PRO A 156 -2.56 -4.48 19.19
C PRO A 156 -1.75 -3.23 19.57
N ALA A 157 -2.39 -2.24 20.17
CA ALA A 157 -1.70 -1.04 20.65
C ALA A 157 -1.03 -1.25 22.00
N ASN A 158 0.10 -0.58 22.23
CA ASN A 158 0.83 -0.60 23.50
C ASN A 158 1.20 -2.02 23.99
N SER A 159 1.45 -2.94 23.06
CA SER A 159 1.90 -4.29 23.40
C SER A 159 3.30 -4.22 24.05
N PRO A 160 3.51 -4.87 25.22
CA PRO A 160 4.85 -5.06 25.76
C PRO A 160 5.63 -6.14 25.01
N LEU A 161 4.94 -6.94 24.18
CA LEU A 161 5.52 -8.01 23.38
C LEU A 161 6.04 -7.46 22.05
N THR A 162 7.15 -8.01 21.58
CA THR A 162 7.70 -7.71 20.24
C THR A 162 6.80 -8.29 19.15
N ASP A 163 6.99 -7.83 17.91
CA ASP A 163 6.27 -8.38 16.75
C ASP A 163 6.51 -9.89 16.58
N GLU A 164 7.74 -10.36 16.82
CA GLU A 164 8.09 -11.79 16.76
C GLU A 164 7.37 -12.60 17.84
N GLU A 165 7.31 -12.08 19.08
CA GLU A 165 6.59 -12.74 20.17
C GLU A 165 5.09 -12.82 19.89
N LEU A 166 4.51 -11.76 19.33
CA LEU A 166 3.12 -11.75 18.88
C LEU A 166 2.90 -12.76 17.74
N GLU A 167 3.81 -12.85 16.78
CA GLU A 167 3.71 -13.83 15.71
C GLU A 167 3.74 -15.26 16.27
N VAL A 168 4.65 -15.57 17.19
CA VAL A 168 4.72 -16.87 17.86
C VAL A 168 3.44 -17.16 18.65
N ALA A 169 2.92 -16.18 19.37
CA ALA A 169 1.67 -16.28 20.11
C ALA A 169 0.48 -16.59 19.18
N SER A 170 0.41 -15.93 18.02
CA SER A 170 -0.60 -16.16 16.99
C SER A 170 -0.53 -17.60 16.47
N HIS A 171 0.67 -18.10 16.15
CA HIS A 171 0.89 -19.46 15.66
C HIS A 171 0.53 -20.54 16.69
N LYS A 172 0.80 -20.28 17.98
CA LYS A 172 0.47 -21.19 19.08
C LYS A 172 -0.97 -21.03 19.59
N LEU A 173 -1.71 -20.04 19.08
CA LEU A 173 -3.02 -19.63 19.61
C LEU A 173 -2.97 -19.24 21.10
N GLU A 174 -1.83 -18.73 21.56
CA GLU A 174 -1.60 -18.24 22.93
C GLU A 174 -1.91 -16.74 22.99
N LEU A 175 -3.20 -16.38 23.00
CA LEU A 175 -3.63 -14.98 22.92
C LEU A 175 -3.26 -14.16 24.17
N PRO A 176 -2.44 -13.09 24.05
CA PRO A 176 -2.05 -12.27 25.19
C PRO A 176 -3.23 -11.54 25.85
N ILE A 177 -3.40 -11.76 27.15
CA ILE A 177 -4.50 -11.18 27.93
C ILE A 177 -4.32 -9.67 28.04
N GLY A 178 -5.41 -8.92 27.82
CA GLY A 178 -5.43 -7.47 28.01
C GLY A 178 -4.86 -6.66 26.85
N ILE A 179 -4.31 -7.31 25.82
CA ILE A 179 -3.68 -6.68 24.66
C ILE A 179 -4.47 -6.99 23.38
N SER A 180 -4.89 -8.25 23.21
CA SER A 180 -5.61 -8.70 22.01
C SER A 180 -7.01 -8.09 21.87
N ASN A 181 -7.40 -7.83 20.61
CA ASN A 181 -8.74 -7.39 20.19
C ASN A 181 -9.28 -6.21 21.01
N LYS A 182 -8.46 -5.17 21.17
CA LYS A 182 -8.88 -3.93 21.85
C LYS A 182 -9.44 -2.92 20.84
N PRO A 183 -10.34 -2.01 21.28
CA PRO A 183 -10.89 -0.95 20.44
C PRO A 183 -9.84 0.13 20.10
N THR A 184 -8.78 0.21 20.91
CA THR A 184 -7.57 0.97 20.60
C THR A 184 -6.53 0.01 20.06
N PHE A 185 -6.11 0.22 18.82
CA PHE A 185 -5.18 -0.66 18.12
C PHE A 185 -4.24 0.16 17.23
N GLU A 186 -3.14 -0.47 16.82
CA GLU A 186 -2.17 0.08 15.89
C GLU A 186 -2.49 -0.38 14.47
N SER A 187 -2.27 0.52 13.51
CA SER A 187 -2.50 0.27 12.09
C SER A 187 -1.32 0.82 11.28
N LYS A 188 -0.58 -0.07 10.62
CA LYS A 188 0.40 0.32 9.60
C LYS A 188 -0.33 0.48 8.28
N MET A 189 -0.39 1.71 7.78
CA MET A 189 -1.01 2.06 6.51
C MET A 189 0.04 2.21 5.42
N THR A 190 -0.09 1.42 4.35
CA THR A 190 0.68 1.57 3.12
C THR A 190 -0.22 2.12 2.02
N TYR A 191 0.01 3.37 1.61
CA TYR A 191 -0.76 4.07 0.58
C TYR A 191 0.04 4.20 -0.72
N ARG A 192 -0.48 3.72 -1.85
CA ARG A 192 0.18 3.82 -3.15
C ARG A 192 -0.29 5.05 -3.91
N ARG A 193 0.65 5.95 -4.20
CA ARG A 193 0.39 7.14 -5.02
C ARG A 193 0.16 6.76 -6.48
N LYS A 194 -0.46 7.66 -7.24
CA LYS A 194 -0.58 7.57 -8.70
C LYS A 194 0.75 7.43 -9.43
N SER A 195 1.85 7.89 -8.82
CA SER A 195 3.21 7.72 -9.34
C SER A 195 3.79 6.31 -9.16
N GLY A 196 3.07 5.40 -8.48
CA GLY A 196 3.53 4.06 -8.12
C GLY A 196 4.33 3.99 -6.81
N ARG A 197 4.75 5.13 -6.24
CA ARG A 197 5.45 5.17 -4.95
C ARG A 197 4.51 4.83 -3.79
N ALA A 198 4.96 3.97 -2.88
CA ALA A 198 4.28 3.68 -1.63
C ALA A 198 4.70 4.67 -0.54
N LEU A 199 3.74 5.10 0.27
CA LEU A 199 3.95 5.81 1.52
C LEU A 199 3.54 4.91 2.67
N GLU A 200 4.38 4.81 3.69
CA GLU A 200 4.09 4.01 4.88
C GLU A 200 3.95 4.93 6.10
N TYR A 201 2.92 4.68 6.89
CA TYR A 201 2.64 5.43 8.11
C TYR A 201 2.08 4.48 9.17
N ALA A 202 2.51 4.63 10.42
CA ALA A 202 1.93 3.93 11.55
C ALA A 202 0.99 4.86 12.33
N PHE A 203 -0.17 4.34 12.71
CA PHE A 203 -1.17 5.08 13.48
C PHE A 203 -1.67 4.28 14.67
N THR A 204 -1.94 4.96 15.77
CA THR A 204 -2.79 4.46 16.85
C THR A 204 -4.20 4.97 16.61
N ILE A 205 -5.15 4.05 16.46
CA ILE A 205 -6.57 4.33 16.20
C ILE A 205 -7.38 3.97 17.44
N ASN A 206 -8.17 4.91 17.95
CA ASN A 206 -9.14 4.65 19.00
C ASN A 206 -10.57 4.77 18.44
N THR A 207 -11.25 3.64 18.33
CA THR A 207 -12.60 3.56 17.75
C THR A 207 -13.72 3.98 18.69
N LEU A 208 -13.43 4.19 19.98
CA LEU A 208 -14.40 4.73 20.94
C LEU A 208 -14.46 6.26 20.88
N THR A 209 -13.31 6.91 20.67
CA THR A 209 -13.20 8.38 20.60
C THR A 209 -13.09 8.90 19.16
N HIS A 210 -12.90 8.01 18.18
CA HIS A 210 -12.62 8.32 16.77
C HIS A 210 -11.38 9.23 16.60
N GLU A 211 -10.38 9.02 17.45
CA GLU A 211 -9.11 9.76 17.43
C GLU A 211 -7.99 8.92 16.78
N TYR A 212 -7.15 9.59 16.00
CA TYR A 212 -6.01 8.98 15.31
C TYR A 212 -4.73 9.73 15.64
N GLN A 213 -3.73 9.00 16.10
CA GLN A 213 -2.42 9.56 16.44
C GLN A 213 -1.37 8.89 15.56
N VAL A 214 -0.50 9.69 14.94
CA VAL A 214 0.62 9.15 14.16
C VAL A 214 1.65 8.62 15.15
N LYS A 215 1.98 7.33 15.02
CA LYS A 215 3.16 6.77 15.66
C LYS A 215 4.34 7.19 14.79
N GLN A 216 5.16 8.11 15.30
CA GLN A 216 6.47 8.30 14.72
C GLN A 216 7.23 7.02 15.01
N GLU A 217 7.27 6.11 14.03
CA GLU A 217 8.43 5.26 13.95
C GLU A 217 9.60 6.24 13.87
N ASN A 218 10.53 6.13 14.81
CA ASN A 218 11.88 6.59 14.53
C ASN A 218 12.31 5.76 13.33
N VAL A 219 11.95 6.19 12.14
CA VAL A 219 12.71 5.89 10.95
C VAL A 219 14.07 6.42 11.35
N ALA A 220 14.94 5.53 11.77
CA ALA A 220 16.32 5.84 11.80
C ALA A 220 16.61 6.26 10.35
N GLU A 221 16.68 7.56 10.10
CA GLU A 221 17.44 8.14 8.99
C GLU A 221 18.95 7.86 9.20
N GLY A 222 19.31 6.78 9.88
CA GLY A 222 20.63 6.22 10.05
C GLY A 222 20.47 4.71 9.90
N ASP A 223 20.96 4.21 8.77
CA ASP A 223 21.76 2.96 8.68
C ASP A 223 21.59 2.20 7.38
N ASP A 224 20.89 2.69 6.36
CA ASP A 224 21.10 2.14 5.01
C ASP A 224 22.57 2.30 4.59
N ALA A 225 23.21 3.42 5.01
CA ALA A 225 24.64 3.63 4.78
C ALA A 225 25.53 2.67 5.60
N GLU A 226 25.25 2.44 6.89
CA GLU A 226 26.03 1.53 7.74
C GLU A 226 25.77 0.05 7.41
N LEU A 227 24.55 -0.33 7.03
CA LEU A 227 24.25 -1.68 6.51
C LEU A 227 24.96 -1.94 5.18
N LEU A 228 24.98 -0.97 4.25
CA LEU A 228 25.68 -1.09 2.97
C LEU A 228 27.21 -1.12 3.13
N GLU A 229 27.74 -0.41 4.12
CA GLU A 229 29.16 -0.39 4.47
C GLU A 229 29.65 -1.76 4.99
N ASN A 230 28.80 -2.49 5.71
CA ASN A 230 29.13 -3.83 6.19
C ASN A 230 28.85 -4.96 5.18
N LEU A 231 28.10 -4.69 4.11
CA LEU A 231 27.75 -5.67 3.08
C LEU A 231 28.68 -5.63 1.85
N THR A 232 29.47 -4.57 1.67
CA THR A 232 30.32 -4.38 0.50
C THR A 232 31.73 -3.92 0.88
N THR A 233 32.77 -4.45 0.23
CA THR A 233 34.17 -4.05 0.48
C THR A 233 34.56 -2.72 -0.20
N PHE A 234 33.63 -2.09 -0.91
CA PHE A 234 33.84 -0.83 -1.62
C PHE A 234 32.90 0.23 -1.06
N ASN A 235 33.43 1.40 -0.70
CA ASN A 235 32.60 2.49 -0.20
C ASN A 235 31.72 3.03 -1.35
N LEU A 236 30.42 2.74 -1.30
CA LEU A 236 29.43 3.19 -2.28
C LEU A 236 28.93 4.62 -2.02
N THR A 237 29.34 5.24 -0.91
CA THR A 237 28.95 6.62 -0.56
C THR A 237 30.04 7.61 -0.98
N THR A 238 29.63 8.85 -1.29
CA THR A 238 30.61 9.92 -1.54
C THR A 238 31.08 10.47 -0.21
N THR A 239 32.39 10.47 0.00
CA THR A 239 32.99 11.09 1.18
C THR A 239 32.74 12.60 1.17
N GLN A 240 32.68 13.23 2.35
CA GLN A 240 32.49 14.68 2.46
C GLN A 240 33.52 15.47 1.64
N ARG A 241 34.75 14.96 1.54
CA ARG A 241 35.82 15.55 0.73
C ARG A 241 35.51 15.49 -0.78
N GLN A 242 34.94 14.40 -1.27
CA GLN A 242 34.53 14.26 -2.68
C GLN A 242 33.33 15.15 -3.00
N LYS A 243 32.38 15.27 -2.07
CA LYS A 243 31.22 16.14 -2.23
C LYS A 243 31.64 17.62 -2.33
N LEU A 244 32.51 18.07 -1.42
CA LEU A 244 33.07 19.43 -1.45
C LEU A 244 33.90 19.68 -2.71
N ALA A 245 34.70 18.71 -3.15
CA ALA A 245 35.46 18.82 -4.39
C ALA A 245 34.53 18.98 -5.60
N ARG A 246 33.43 18.22 -5.68
CA ARG A 246 32.43 18.34 -6.75
C ARG A 246 31.76 19.72 -6.77
N GLU A 247 31.44 20.27 -5.59
CA GLU A 247 30.84 21.59 -5.45
C GLU A 247 31.81 22.74 -5.78
N GLN A 248 33.13 22.51 -5.63
CA GLN A 248 34.18 23.46 -5.99
C GLN A 248 34.68 23.33 -7.43
N VAL A 249 34.20 22.34 -8.21
CA VAL A 249 34.50 22.26 -9.63
C VAL A 249 33.67 23.30 -10.36
N GLU A 250 34.31 24.44 -10.65
CA GLU A 250 33.76 25.48 -11.49
C GLU A 250 33.86 25.03 -12.95
N LEU A 251 32.72 24.73 -13.58
CA LEU A 251 32.69 24.35 -14.98
C LEU A 251 32.83 25.61 -15.85
N PRO A 252 33.81 25.66 -16.76
CA PRO A 252 33.96 26.81 -17.66
C PRO A 252 32.75 26.94 -18.58
N PHE A 253 32.01 28.04 -18.37
CA PHE A 253 31.04 28.68 -19.26
C PHE A 253 30.17 27.78 -20.14
N LEU A 254 28.98 27.49 -19.61
CA LEU A 254 27.84 26.88 -20.27
C LEU A 254 27.15 27.88 -21.23
N GLN A 255 27.88 28.40 -22.23
CA GLN A 255 27.33 29.32 -23.23
C GLN A 255 26.68 28.60 -24.42
N ALA A 256 26.88 27.28 -24.56
CA ALA A 256 26.31 26.45 -25.62
C ALA A 256 24.76 26.37 -25.61
N GLN A 257 24.10 26.83 -24.53
CA GLN A 257 22.65 26.74 -24.37
C GLN A 257 21.89 28.04 -24.63
N GLN A 258 22.58 29.16 -24.89
CA GLN A 258 21.92 30.47 -24.97
C GLN A 258 21.34 30.83 -26.34
N SER A 259 21.81 30.25 -27.45
CA SER A 259 21.34 30.69 -28.78
C SER A 259 20.36 29.75 -29.48
N LEU A 260 20.35 28.42 -29.24
CA LEU A 260 19.41 27.50 -29.93
C LEU A 260 18.92 26.25 -29.13
N GLY A 261 19.37 26.02 -27.89
CA GLY A 261 19.14 24.75 -27.17
C GLY A 261 18.44 24.86 -25.81
N ALA A 262 17.63 25.90 -25.60
CA ALA A 262 17.06 26.23 -24.27
C ALA A 262 15.92 25.29 -23.79
N VAL A 263 15.55 24.25 -24.54
CA VAL A 263 14.50 23.31 -24.14
C VAL A 263 15.08 21.90 -24.00
N GLY A 264 15.38 21.51 -22.77
CA GLY A 264 15.39 20.09 -22.38
C GLY A 264 16.66 19.29 -22.64
N GLY A 265 17.85 19.87 -22.52
CA GLY A 265 19.11 19.09 -22.51
C GLY A 265 19.41 18.36 -23.83
N ALA A 266 18.76 18.76 -24.93
CA ALA A 266 19.06 18.25 -26.25
C ALA A 266 20.46 18.70 -26.68
N ILE A 267 21.32 17.73 -26.98
CA ILE A 267 22.62 17.97 -27.60
C ILE A 267 22.37 18.10 -29.10
N VAL A 268 22.55 19.29 -29.64
CA VAL A 268 22.47 19.53 -31.09
C VAL A 268 23.88 19.42 -31.63
N TYR A 269 24.11 18.41 -32.46
CA TYR A 269 25.35 18.28 -33.22
C TYR A 269 25.30 19.24 -34.41
N GLU A 270 26.27 20.14 -34.51
CA GLU A 270 26.46 21.02 -35.66
C GLU A 270 27.63 20.46 -36.46
N PHE A 271 27.38 20.06 -37.72
CA PHE A 271 28.42 19.51 -38.59
C PHE A 271 29.51 20.57 -38.80
N GLU A 272 30.74 20.27 -38.42
CA GLU A 272 31.88 21.12 -38.74
C GLU A 272 32.15 21.02 -40.24
N LYS A 273 32.39 22.17 -40.89
CA LYS A 273 32.53 22.25 -42.35
C LYS A 273 33.85 21.63 -42.86
N ASP A 274 34.74 21.28 -41.94
CA ASP A 274 36.05 20.71 -42.19
C ASP A 274 36.14 19.23 -41.74
N ASP A 275 35.00 18.57 -41.48
CA ASP A 275 34.96 17.12 -41.23
C ASP A 275 35.15 16.39 -42.58
N ASP A 276 36.41 16.13 -42.91
CA ASP A 276 36.84 15.50 -44.13
C ASP A 276 36.62 13.99 -44.05
N TYR A 277 35.70 13.51 -44.91
CA TYR A 277 35.40 12.09 -45.11
C TYR A 277 36.69 11.28 -45.27
N ASP A 278 37.05 10.48 -44.25
CA ASP A 278 38.19 9.59 -44.26
C ASP A 278 37.73 8.20 -44.74
N GLU A 279 38.10 7.83 -45.96
CA GLU A 279 37.71 6.55 -46.59
C GLU A 279 38.22 5.30 -45.83
N ASP A 280 39.11 5.47 -44.85
CA ASP A 280 39.68 4.39 -44.04
C ASP A 280 38.97 4.15 -42.68
N ASP A 281 37.89 4.85 -42.32
CA ASP A 281 37.12 4.53 -41.10
C ASP A 281 36.18 3.31 -41.31
N PRO A 282 36.48 2.15 -40.70
CA PRO A 282 35.71 0.93 -40.88
C PRO A 282 34.36 0.91 -40.14
N TYR A 283 34.03 1.96 -39.36
CA TYR A 283 32.79 2.05 -38.58
C TYR A 283 31.77 3.06 -39.12
N GLU A 284 32.02 3.64 -40.30
CA GLU A 284 31.02 4.48 -40.96
C GLU A 284 29.92 3.62 -41.59
N ASP A 285 28.67 3.84 -41.17
CA ASP A 285 27.49 3.11 -41.67
C ASP A 285 27.22 3.53 -43.13
N PRO A 286 27.17 2.60 -44.11
CA PRO A 286 26.80 2.95 -45.47
C PRO A 286 25.32 3.34 -45.50
N PHE A 287 25.04 4.56 -45.99
CA PHE A 287 23.72 5.19 -46.14
C PHE A 287 22.52 4.24 -46.40
#